data_AF-A0A427AHL1-F1
#
_entry.id   AF-A0A427AHL1-F1
#
_cell.length_a   1.000
_cell.length_b   1.000
_cell.length_c   1.000
_cell.angle_alpha   90.00
_cell.angle_beta   90.00
_cell.angle_gamma   90.00
#
_symmetry.space_group_name_H-M   'P 1'
#
loop_
_entity.id
_entity.type
_entity.pdbx_description
1 polymer ?
#
loop_
_entity_poly.entity_id
_entity_poly.type
_entity_poly.pdbx_seq_one_letter_code
_entity_poly.pdbx_strand_id
1 'polypeptide(L)'
;MDEAGVEERNATAAAPDAGAALSKSARKKLAKQQRLEARKAERKAAEKERRRRDVERRRREWDETLAAVTEEERAQMIGARREARRERVERRAEEREMRALRLRRAAEVGPKVVLDLEFSDLMTPNEIHSLVQQVPFIRPLSIN
;
A
#
# COMPACT_ATOMS: atom_id res chain seq x y z
N MET A 1 52.50 41.69 -17.11
CA MET A 1 51.89 43.03 -17.13
C MET A 1 50.64 42.88 -17.97
N ASP A 2 49.49 43.05 -17.29
CA ASP A 2 48.16 43.39 -17.84
C ASP A 2 47.40 42.28 -18.59
N GLU A 3 46.16 41.87 -18.26
CA GLU A 3 45.17 42.30 -17.26
C GLU A 3 44.33 41.09 -16.80
N ALA A 4 43.90 41.17 -15.54
CA ALA A 4 42.87 40.34 -14.93
C ALA A 4 41.47 40.74 -15.42
N GLY A 5 40.54 39.77 -15.48
CA GLY A 5 39.10 40.09 -15.46
C GLY A 5 38.25 39.41 -16.52
N VAL A 6 37.94 38.13 -16.33
CA VAL A 6 36.62 37.60 -16.71
C VAL A 6 36.14 36.70 -15.58
N GLU A 7 35.54 37.35 -14.59
CA GLU A 7 34.79 36.75 -13.49
C GLU A 7 33.68 35.83 -14.02
N GLU A 8 33.74 34.58 -13.60
CA GLU A 8 32.72 33.98 -12.73
C GLU A 8 31.30 34.54 -12.90
N ARG A 9 30.64 34.19 -14.01
CA ARG A 9 29.20 34.43 -14.22
C ARG A 9 28.52 33.20 -14.78
N ASN A 10 28.34 32.18 -13.94
CA ASN A 10 27.08 31.42 -13.92
C ASN A 10 26.98 30.50 -12.68
N ALA A 11 27.21 31.07 -11.50
CA ALA A 11 26.54 30.57 -10.31
C ALA A 11 25.14 31.22 -10.27
N THR A 12 24.13 30.44 -9.88
CA THR A 12 22.71 30.82 -9.63
C THR A 12 21.74 30.62 -10.80
N ALA A 13 21.53 29.36 -11.20
CA ALA A 13 20.30 28.96 -11.90
C ALA A 13 19.42 28.10 -10.98
N ALA A 14 18.24 28.65 -10.68
CA ALA A 14 17.05 28.00 -10.12
C ALA A 14 17.07 27.60 -8.63
N ALA A 15 17.09 28.59 -7.75
CA ALA A 15 16.33 28.49 -6.50
C ALA A 15 14.83 28.32 -6.85
N PRO A 16 14.08 27.42 -6.17
CA PRO A 16 12.64 27.33 -6.38
C PRO A 16 12.00 28.62 -5.88
N ASP A 17 11.17 29.20 -6.74
CA ASP A 17 10.37 30.40 -6.53
C ASP A 17 9.58 30.34 -5.22
N ALA A 18 10.15 30.91 -4.17
CA ALA A 18 9.49 31.22 -2.90
C ALA A 18 8.66 32.50 -3.09
N GLY A 19 7.64 32.47 -3.94
CA GLY A 19 7.00 33.70 -4.42
C GLY A 19 5.47 33.75 -4.38
N ALA A 20 4.76 32.65 -4.58
CA ALA A 20 3.30 32.65 -4.41
C ALA A 20 2.96 32.39 -2.95
N ALA A 21 3.08 33.42 -2.11
CA ALA A 21 2.56 33.45 -0.75
C ALA A 21 1.13 32.87 -0.75
N LEU A 22 0.99 31.59 -0.35
CA LEU A 22 -0.27 30.86 -0.29
C LEU A 22 -1.36 31.81 0.21
N SER A 23 -2.47 31.93 -0.53
CA SER A 23 -3.58 32.78 -0.12
C SER A 23 -3.97 32.44 1.32
N LYS A 24 -4.53 33.41 2.07
CA LYS A 24 -4.89 33.20 3.49
C LYS A 24 -5.76 31.94 3.68
N SER A 25 -6.60 31.60 2.70
CA SER A 25 -7.40 30.38 2.67
C SER A 25 -6.57 29.12 2.41
N ALA A 26 -5.59 29.16 1.49
CA ALA A 26 -4.68 28.06 1.22
C ALA A 26 -3.77 27.74 2.42
N ARG A 27 -3.25 28.77 3.13
CA ARG A 27 -2.49 28.59 4.38
C ARG A 27 -3.34 27.92 5.47
N LYS A 28 -4.59 28.36 5.64
CA LYS A 28 -5.54 27.77 6.59
C LYS A 28 -5.89 26.32 6.24
N LYS A 29 -6.03 26.00 4.95
CA LYS A 29 -6.30 24.64 4.45
C LYS A 29 -5.11 23.71 4.71
N LEU A 30 -3.89 24.18 4.45
CA LEU A 30 -2.65 23.43 4.72
C LEU A 30 -2.48 23.14 6.21
N ALA A 31 -2.67 24.15 7.07
CA ALA A 31 -2.60 23.97 8.53
C ALA A 31 -3.65 22.95 9.04
N LYS A 32 -4.85 22.93 8.45
CA LYS A 32 -5.89 21.94 8.78
C LYS A 32 -5.49 20.53 8.34
N GLN A 33 -4.92 20.37 7.14
CA GLN A 33 -4.43 19.08 6.64
C GLN A 33 -3.30 18.53 7.52
N GLN A 34 -2.30 19.36 7.83
CA GLN A 34 -1.20 18.98 8.72
C GLN A 34 -1.68 18.54 10.11
N ARG A 35 -2.66 19.25 10.69
CA ARG A 35 -3.28 18.85 11.97
C ARG A 35 -4.00 17.49 11.89
N LEU A 36 -4.68 17.22 10.78
CA LEU A 36 -5.35 15.93 10.57
C LEU A 36 -4.35 14.79 10.37
N GLU A 37 -3.28 15.04 9.61
CA GLU A 37 -2.20 14.07 9.40
C GLU A 37 -1.46 13.77 10.70
N ALA A 38 -1.12 14.78 11.50
CA ALA A 38 -0.52 14.61 12.81
C ALA A 38 -1.42 13.77 13.73
N ARG A 39 -2.72 14.08 13.81
CA ARG A 39 -3.69 13.28 14.59
C ARG A 39 -3.83 11.84 14.09
N LYS A 40 -3.79 11.62 12.77
CA LYS A 40 -3.80 10.27 12.17
C LYS A 40 -2.52 9.52 12.52
N ALA A 41 -1.37 10.17 12.46
CA ALA A 41 -0.08 9.59 12.81
C ALA A 41 -0.02 9.20 14.30
N GLU A 42 -0.49 10.08 15.18
CA GLU A 42 -0.59 9.82 16.62
C GLU A 42 -1.49 8.62 16.92
N ARG A 43 -2.69 8.58 16.33
CA ARG A 43 -3.60 7.44 16.47
C ARG A 43 -2.99 6.14 15.98
N LYS A 44 -2.31 6.18 14.83
CA LYS A 44 -1.62 5.01 14.26
C LYS A 44 -0.45 4.56 15.15
N ALA A 45 0.28 5.50 15.75
CA ALA A 45 1.35 5.20 16.69
C ALA A 45 0.80 4.55 17.97
N ALA A 46 -0.25 5.11 18.56
CA ALA A 46 -0.91 4.56 19.75
C ALA A 46 -1.49 3.16 19.49
N GLU A 47 -2.11 2.94 18.33
CA GLU A 47 -2.59 1.61 17.94
C GLU A 47 -1.45 0.61 17.76
N LYS A 48 -0.36 1.03 17.11
CA LYS A 48 0.84 0.19 16.92
C LYS A 48 1.47 -0.16 18.27
N GLU A 49 1.52 0.77 19.21
CA GLU A 49 2.02 0.54 20.56
C GLU A 49 1.11 -0.43 21.34
N ARG A 50 -0.20 -0.21 21.35
CA ARG A 50 -1.16 -1.14 21.98
C ARG A 50 -1.01 -2.54 21.40
N ARG A 51 -0.94 -2.66 20.07
CA ARG A 51 -0.74 -3.95 19.39
C ARG A 51 0.59 -4.59 19.77
N ARG A 52 1.67 -3.81 19.92
CA ARG A 52 2.97 -4.33 20.39
C ARG A 52 2.86 -4.87 21.82
N ARG A 53 2.25 -4.12 22.73
CA ARG A 53 2.02 -4.55 24.12
C ARG A 53 1.16 -5.81 24.20
N ASP A 54 0.08 -5.89 23.42
CA ASP A 54 -0.78 -7.07 23.38
C ASP A 54 -0.06 -8.31 22.82
N VAL A 55 0.76 -8.13 21.78
CA VAL A 55 1.57 -9.21 21.21
C VAL A 55 2.63 -9.66 22.20
N GLU A 56 3.27 -8.73 22.90
CA GLU A 56 4.28 -9.03 23.91
C GLU A 56 3.66 -9.76 25.11
N ARG A 57 2.49 -9.32 25.60
CA ARG A 57 1.74 -10.01 26.65
C ARG A 57 1.40 -11.45 26.23
N ARG A 58 0.82 -11.62 25.03
CA ARG A 58 0.50 -12.95 24.49
C ARG A 58 1.74 -13.83 24.32
N ARG A 59 2.89 -13.24 24.00
CA ARG A 59 4.15 -13.98 23.89
C ARG A 59 4.64 -14.43 25.26
N ARG A 60 4.58 -13.56 26.27
CA ARG A 60 4.94 -13.92 27.66
C ARG A 60 4.02 -15.01 28.20
N GLU A 61 2.70 -14.86 28.06
CA GLU A 61 1.71 -15.88 28.46
C GLU A 61 1.97 -17.22 27.75
N TRP A 62 2.35 -17.18 26.47
CA TRP A 62 2.71 -18.37 25.72
C TRP A 62 4.02 -19.00 26.20
N ASP A 63 5.04 -18.20 26.48
CA ASP A 63 6.33 -18.69 26.97
C ASP A 63 6.19 -19.26 28.40
N GLU A 64 5.35 -18.65 29.24
CA GLU A 64 4.99 -19.14 30.58
C GLU A 64 4.21 -20.46 30.52
N THR A 65 3.22 -20.58 29.63
CA THR A 65 2.49 -21.86 29.43
C THR A 65 3.40 -22.95 28.88
N LEU A 66 4.35 -22.64 27.99
CA LEU A 66 5.35 -23.61 27.54
C LEU A 66 6.34 -24.01 28.63
N ALA A 67 6.64 -23.12 29.58
CA ALA A 67 7.53 -23.41 30.71
C ALA A 67 6.85 -24.19 31.84
N ALA A 68 5.53 -24.06 31.98
CA ALA A 68 4.73 -24.77 32.99
C ALA A 68 4.38 -26.23 32.60
N VAL A 69 4.60 -26.60 31.35
CA VAL A 69 4.18 -27.87 30.74
C VAL A 69 5.41 -28.78 30.54
N THR A 70 5.20 -30.10 30.53
CA THR A 70 6.30 -31.07 30.34
C THR A 70 6.92 -30.98 28.93
N GLU A 71 8.16 -31.43 28.74
CA GLU A 71 8.87 -31.28 27.46
C GLU A 71 8.15 -32.01 26.29
N GLU A 72 7.50 -33.14 26.57
CA GLU A 72 6.73 -33.89 25.57
C GLU A 72 5.47 -33.14 25.11
N GLU A 73 4.72 -32.58 26.06
CA GLU A 73 3.53 -31.78 25.78
C GLU A 73 3.91 -30.45 25.11
N ARG A 74 5.04 -29.85 25.49
CA ARG A 74 5.63 -28.66 24.85
C ARG A 74 5.93 -28.92 23.36
N ALA A 75 6.54 -30.06 23.04
CA ALA A 75 6.82 -30.45 21.66
C ALA A 75 5.52 -30.65 20.85
N GLN A 76 4.49 -31.25 21.44
CA GLN A 76 3.18 -31.43 20.81
C GLN A 76 2.48 -30.09 20.55
N MET A 77 2.48 -29.15 21.50
CA MET A 77 1.87 -27.83 21.33
C MET A 77 2.56 -27.00 20.23
N ILE A 78 3.89 -27.07 20.14
CA ILE A 78 4.66 -26.41 19.07
C ILE A 78 4.36 -27.07 17.72
N GLY A 79 4.28 -28.41 17.68
CA GLY A 79 3.91 -29.19 16.50
C GLY A 79 2.53 -28.81 15.96
N ALA A 80 1.51 -28.87 16.80
CA ALA A 80 0.13 -28.52 16.45
C ALA A 80 0.02 -27.07 15.94
N ARG A 81 0.71 -26.12 16.57
CA ARG A 81 0.72 -24.72 16.10
C ARG A 81 1.41 -24.55 14.75
N ARG A 82 2.46 -25.34 14.47
CA ARG A 82 3.17 -25.35 13.19
C ARG A 82 2.32 -25.96 12.08
N GLU A 83 1.63 -27.05 12.36
CA GLU A 83 0.70 -27.72 11.43
C GLU A 83 -0.50 -26.81 11.12
N ALA A 84 -1.17 -26.25 12.12
CA ALA A 84 -2.26 -25.29 11.93
C ALA A 84 -1.81 -24.02 11.17
N ARG A 85 -0.51 -23.68 11.21
CA ARG A 85 0.04 -22.61 10.36
C ARG A 85 0.24 -23.09 8.92
N ARG A 86 0.76 -24.30 8.72
CA ARG A 86 0.94 -24.91 7.38
C ARG A 86 -0.39 -25.04 6.67
N GLU A 87 -1.37 -25.67 7.30
CA GLU A 87 -2.71 -25.89 6.73
C GLU A 87 -3.37 -24.57 6.32
N ARG A 88 -3.30 -23.52 7.16
CA ARG A 88 -3.84 -22.20 6.79
C ARG A 88 -3.12 -21.54 5.61
N VAL A 89 -1.83 -21.79 5.45
CA VAL A 89 -1.05 -21.25 4.33
C VAL A 89 -1.38 -22.03 3.06
N GLU A 90 -1.45 -23.35 3.16
CA GLU A 90 -1.80 -24.27 2.08
C GLU A 90 -3.21 -24.00 1.56
N ARG A 91 -4.23 -23.95 2.45
CA ARG A 91 -5.60 -23.61 2.05
C ARG A 91 -5.69 -22.26 1.33
N ARG A 92 -4.91 -21.26 1.78
CA ARG A 92 -4.85 -19.96 1.09
C ARG A 92 -4.16 -20.03 -0.26
N ALA A 93 -3.18 -20.91 -0.43
CA ALA A 93 -2.53 -21.15 -1.71
C ALA A 93 -3.51 -21.83 -2.67
N GLU A 94 -4.17 -22.90 -2.21
CA GLU A 94 -5.20 -23.62 -2.97
C GLU A 94 -6.37 -22.71 -3.37
N GLU A 95 -6.91 -21.91 -2.45
CA GLU A 95 -7.97 -20.94 -2.76
C GLU A 95 -7.53 -19.92 -3.83
N ARG A 96 -6.26 -19.49 -3.81
CA ARG A 96 -5.70 -18.58 -4.81
C ARG A 96 -5.53 -19.26 -6.16
N GLU A 97 -5.01 -20.48 -6.17
CA GLU A 97 -4.83 -21.28 -7.38
C GLU A 97 -6.16 -21.61 -8.04
N MET A 98 -7.15 -22.05 -7.27
CA MET A 98 -8.52 -22.29 -7.74
C MET A 98 -9.14 -21.03 -8.34
N ARG A 99 -8.94 -19.87 -7.69
CA ARG A 99 -9.42 -18.59 -8.21
C ARG A 99 -8.73 -18.22 -9.52
N ALA A 100 -7.40 -18.40 -9.61
CA ALA A 100 -6.63 -18.13 -10.80
C ALA A 100 -7.05 -19.05 -11.96
N LEU A 101 -7.20 -20.35 -11.69
CA LEU A 101 -7.65 -21.32 -12.69
C LEU A 101 -9.04 -20.99 -13.22
N ARG A 102 -9.98 -20.63 -12.34
CA ARG A 102 -11.33 -20.22 -12.74
C ARG A 102 -11.30 -18.97 -13.63
N LEU A 103 -10.47 -17.98 -13.29
CA LEU A 103 -10.30 -16.76 -14.09
C LEU A 103 -9.68 -17.07 -15.46
N ARG A 104 -8.65 -17.92 -15.51
CA ARG A 104 -8.01 -18.34 -16.76
C ARG A 104 -9.00 -19.05 -17.68
N ARG A 105 -9.77 -20.00 -17.15
CA ARG A 105 -10.80 -20.71 -17.92
C ARG A 105 -11.88 -19.76 -18.44
N ALA A 106 -12.28 -18.78 -17.63
CA ALA A 106 -13.23 -17.75 -18.06
C ALA A 106 -12.65 -16.83 -19.14
N ALA A 107 -11.35 -16.55 -19.13
CA ALA A 107 -10.69 -15.79 -20.19
C ALA A 107 -10.60 -16.57 -21.51
N GLU A 108 -10.42 -17.90 -21.45
CA GLU A 108 -10.32 -18.77 -22.64
C GLU A 108 -11.69 -19.03 -23.30
N VAL A 109 -12.75 -19.22 -22.51
CA VAL A 109 -14.07 -19.67 -23.00
C VAL A 109 -15.15 -18.58 -22.90
N GLY A 110 -14.86 -17.45 -22.25
CA GLY A 110 -15.86 -16.43 -21.94
C GLY A 110 -16.32 -15.61 -23.15
N PRO A 111 -17.45 -14.88 -22.99
CA PRO A 111 -17.92 -13.95 -24.01
C PRO A 111 -16.89 -12.85 -24.23
N LYS A 112 -16.60 -12.55 -25.50
CA LYS A 112 -15.72 -11.44 -25.87
C LYS A 112 -16.47 -10.13 -25.68
N VAL A 113 -15.98 -9.28 -24.80
CA VAL A 113 -16.49 -7.91 -24.62
C VAL A 113 -15.58 -6.96 -25.38
N VAL A 114 -16.16 -6.18 -26.29
CA VAL A 114 -15.45 -5.12 -27.01
C VAL A 114 -15.82 -3.79 -26.36
N LEU A 115 -14.79 -3.01 -26.01
CA LEU A 115 -14.97 -1.64 -25.55
C LEU A 115 -14.79 -0.74 -26.76
N ASP A 116 -15.89 -0.14 -27.22
CA ASP A 116 -15.83 0.95 -28.18
C ASP A 116 -15.23 2.18 -27.49
N LEU A 117 -14.25 2.82 -28.13
CA LEU A 117 -13.54 3.99 -27.62
C LEU A 117 -13.59 5.16 -28.62
N GLU A 118 -14.46 5.10 -29.63
CA GLU A 118 -14.61 6.13 -30.67
C GLU A 118 -15.13 7.48 -30.14
N PHE A 119 -15.46 7.58 -28.85
CA PHE A 119 -15.90 8.81 -28.18
C PHE A 119 -14.79 9.53 -27.40
N SER A 120 -13.51 9.17 -27.59
CA SER A 120 -12.38 9.81 -26.89
C SER A 120 -12.36 11.34 -27.01
N ASP A 121 -12.73 11.84 -28.18
CA ASP A 121 -12.66 13.27 -28.52
C ASP A 121 -13.78 14.08 -27.86
N LEU A 122 -14.82 13.40 -27.36
CA LEU A 122 -15.93 14.01 -26.63
C LEU A 122 -15.68 14.05 -25.11
N MET A 123 -14.61 13.42 -24.63
CA MET A 123 -14.29 13.34 -23.21
C MET A 123 -13.37 14.45 -22.74
N THR A 124 -13.61 14.93 -21.52
CA THR A 124 -12.68 15.79 -20.80
C THR A 124 -11.46 14.99 -20.32
N PRO A 125 -10.31 15.65 -20.06
CA PRO A 125 -9.12 14.96 -19.53
C PRO A 125 -9.36 14.18 -18.22
N ASN A 126 -10.30 14.64 -17.38
CA ASN A 126 -10.65 13.96 -16.13
C ASN A 126 -11.47 12.68 -16.37
N GLU A 127 -12.32 12.68 -17.40
CA GLU A 127 -13.10 11.50 -17.81
C GLU A 127 -12.18 10.46 -18.45
N ILE A 128 -11.23 10.89 -19.28
CA ILE A 128 -10.18 10.02 -19.82
C ILE A 128 -9.37 9.38 -18.67
N HIS A 129 -8.96 10.18 -17.69
CA HIS A 129 -8.25 9.65 -16.52
C HIS A 129 -9.09 8.63 -15.75
N SER A 130 -10.39 8.91 -15.58
CA SER A 130 -11.33 8.01 -14.93
C SER A 130 -11.53 6.73 -15.73
N LEU A 131 -11.62 6.80 -17.06
CA LEU A 131 -11.74 5.65 -17.95
C LEU A 131 -10.51 4.75 -17.88
N VAL A 132 -9.30 5.32 -17.91
CA VAL A 132 -8.05 4.56 -17.74
C VAL A 132 -8.02 3.81 -16.41
N GLN A 133 -8.53 4.42 -15.34
CA GLN A 133 -8.66 3.75 -14.04
C GLN A 133 -9.70 2.62 -14.04
N GLN A 134 -10.74 2.69 -14.90
CA GLN A 134 -11.79 1.68 -15.00
C GLN A 134 -11.37 0.44 -15.80
N VAL A 135 -10.52 0.59 -16.81
CA VAL A 135 -10.07 -0.52 -17.68
C VAL A 135 -9.51 -1.73 -16.89
N PRO A 136 -8.67 -1.56 -15.84
CA PRO A 136 -8.23 -2.66 -14.99
C PRO A 136 -9.34 -3.41 -14.23
N PHE A 137 -10.48 -2.78 -13.96
CA PHE A 137 -11.62 -3.41 -13.28
C PHE A 137 -12.50 -4.20 -14.26
N ILE A 138 -12.57 -3.75 -15.52
CA ILE A 138 -13.31 -4.42 -16.59
C ILE A 138 -12.53 -5.64 -17.08
N ARG A 139 -11.20 -5.52 -17.21
CA ARG A 139 -10.34 -6.67 -17.49
C ARG A 139 -10.40 -7.63 -16.29
N PRO A 140 -10.62 -8.94 -16.49
CA PRO A 140 -10.45 -9.91 -15.41
C PRO A 140 -9.02 -9.77 -14.86
N LEU A 141 -8.92 -9.48 -13.56
CA LEU A 141 -7.68 -9.33 -12.78
C LEU A 141 -6.86 -10.64 -12.79
N SER A 142 -6.27 -11.04 -13.91
CA SER A 142 -5.26 -12.11 -14.07
C SER A 142 -4.79 -12.22 -15.54
N ILE A 143 -4.33 -11.12 -16.13
CA ILE A 143 -3.44 -11.17 -17.30
C ILE A 143 -2.19 -10.38 -16.91
N ASN A 144 -1.31 -11.04 -16.17
CA ASN A 144 0.14 -10.82 -16.04
C ASN A 144 0.73 -11.99 -15.26
#